data_AF-A0A7Y5ZKA5-F1
#
_entry.id   AF-A0A7Y5ZKA5-F1
#
_cell.length_a   1.000
_cell.length_b   1.000
_cell.length_c   1.000
_cell.angle_alpha   90.00
_cell.angle_beta   90.00
_cell.angle_gamma   90.00
#
_symmetry.space_group_name_H-M   'P 1'
#
loop_
_entity.id
_entity.type
_entity.pdbx_description
1 polymer ?
#
loop_
_entity_poly.entity_id
_entity_poly.type
_entity_poly.pdbx_seq_one_letter_code
_entity_poly.pdbx_strand_id
1 'polypeptide(L)'
;MEEPTIVRVAENIIARATLTVLEENAVATACAHGVCLVPMFPGSDVVQLVVRDQTVIGRVRREYPRFLPARWVAIPQGTHHPRGPFRSPEAAANIIVRLAEHAERKPG
;
A
#
# COMPACT_ATOMS: atom_id res chain seq x y z
N MET A 1 15.39 -35.15 -0.74
CA MET A 1 14.80 -34.29 -1.79
C MET A 1 14.37 -32.99 -1.10
N GLU A 2 15.31 -32.07 -0.87
CA GLU A 2 15.13 -30.86 -0.01
C GLU A 2 15.56 -29.53 -0.68
N GLU A 3 16.14 -29.59 -1.89
CA GLU A 3 16.61 -28.45 -2.67
C GLU A 3 15.58 -27.36 -3.06
N PRO A 4 14.28 -27.66 -3.35
CA PRO A 4 13.34 -26.61 -3.75
C PRO A 4 12.99 -25.63 -2.62
N THR A 5 13.41 -25.91 -1.38
CA THR A 5 13.11 -25.07 -0.22
C THR A 5 14.09 -23.90 -0.09
N ILE A 6 15.39 -24.13 -0.31
CA ILE A 6 16.42 -23.09 -0.14
C ILE A 6 16.29 -22.00 -1.21
N VAL A 7 16.11 -22.40 -2.48
CA VAL A 7 15.89 -21.45 -3.59
C VAL A 7 14.65 -20.60 -3.31
N ARG A 8 13.53 -21.24 -2.93
CA ARG A 8 12.29 -20.51 -2.63
C ARG A 8 12.40 -19.59 -1.43
N VAL A 9 13.18 -19.95 -0.42
CA VAL A 9 13.48 -19.06 0.72
C VAL A 9 14.30 -17.86 0.26
N ALA A 10 15.34 -18.09 -0.55
CA ALA A 10 16.17 -17.01 -1.09
C ALA A 10 15.35 -16.04 -1.96
N GLU A 11 14.49 -16.56 -2.85
CA GLU A 11 13.55 -15.77 -3.65
C GLU A 11 12.65 -14.90 -2.78
N ASN A 12 12.08 -15.46 -1.70
CA ASN A 12 11.23 -14.70 -0.79
C ASN A 12 11.98 -13.60 -0.05
N ILE A 13 13.25 -13.83 0.32
CA ILE A 13 14.10 -12.81 0.95
C ILE A 13 14.37 -11.67 -0.02
N ILE A 14 14.78 -11.99 -1.26
CA ILE A 14 15.05 -10.99 -2.30
C ILE A 14 13.78 -10.20 -2.63
N ALA A 15 12.64 -10.88 -2.76
CA ALA A 15 11.36 -10.23 -3.00
C ALA A 15 10.99 -9.26 -1.87
N ARG A 16 11.14 -9.68 -0.60
CA ARG A 16 10.90 -8.82 0.55
C ARG A 16 11.83 -7.60 0.59
N ALA A 17 13.13 -7.81 0.41
CA ALA A 17 14.10 -6.72 0.39
C ALA A 17 13.79 -5.72 -0.74
N THR A 18 13.43 -6.21 -1.91
CA THR A 18 13.01 -5.37 -3.04
C THR A 18 11.78 -4.55 -2.70
N LEU A 19 10.76 -5.16 -2.09
CA LEU A 19 9.56 -4.45 -1.67
C LEU A 19 9.87 -3.36 -0.64
N THR A 20 10.73 -3.64 0.35
CA THR A 20 11.16 -2.64 1.34
C THR A 20 11.83 -1.44 0.69
N VAL A 21 12.79 -1.66 -0.21
CA VAL A 21 13.48 -0.56 -0.92
C VAL A 21 12.51 0.28 -1.75
N LEU A 22 11.52 -0.36 -2.39
CA LEU A 22 10.49 0.35 -3.15
C LEU A 22 9.57 1.18 -2.25
N GLU A 23 9.19 0.65 -1.08
CA GLU A 23 8.40 1.41 -0.10
C GLU A 23 9.16 2.62 0.43
N GLU A 24 10.43 2.45 0.81
CA GLU A 24 11.29 3.54 1.28
C GLU A 24 11.46 4.64 0.22
N ASN A 25 11.74 4.25 -1.02
CA ASN A 25 11.86 5.20 -2.13
C ASN A 25 10.55 5.95 -2.40
N ALA A 26 9.40 5.25 -2.35
CA ALA A 26 8.11 5.89 -2.50
C ALA A 26 7.87 6.91 -1.37
N VAL A 27 8.12 6.55 -0.12
CA VAL A 27 7.98 7.47 1.03
C VAL A 27 8.89 8.69 0.89
N ALA A 28 10.13 8.52 0.41
CA ALA A 28 11.05 9.63 0.18
C ALA A 28 10.54 10.66 -0.85
N THR A 29 9.65 10.24 -1.75
CA THR A 29 9.00 11.14 -2.73
C THR A 29 7.66 11.70 -2.27
N ALA A 30 7.17 11.29 -1.10
CA ALA A 30 5.91 11.76 -0.56
C ALA A 30 6.00 13.23 -0.11
N CYS A 31 4.84 13.89 -0.06
CA CYS A 31 4.72 15.25 0.44
C CYS A 31 5.17 15.34 1.91
N ALA A 32 5.81 16.46 2.26
CA ALA A 32 6.24 16.71 3.63
C ALA A 32 5.05 16.81 4.61
N HIS A 33 3.89 17.29 4.14
CA HIS A 33 2.69 17.48 4.95
C HIS A 33 1.44 16.99 4.20
N GLY A 34 0.48 16.49 4.97
CA GLY A 34 -0.81 16.02 4.46
C GLY A 34 -0.74 14.60 3.89
N VAL A 35 -1.82 14.21 3.19
CA VAL A 35 -2.01 12.87 2.65
C VAL A 35 -1.61 12.84 1.18
N CYS A 36 -0.69 11.95 0.82
CA CYS A 36 -0.24 11.75 -0.55
C CYS A 36 -0.35 10.29 -0.98
N LEU A 37 -0.77 10.12 -2.24
CA LEU A 37 -0.81 8.84 -2.93
C LEU A 37 0.48 8.70 -3.74
N VAL A 38 1.32 7.73 -3.36
CA VAL A 38 2.61 7.55 -4.01
C VAL A 38 2.67 6.17 -4.68
N PRO A 39 2.89 6.08 -5.99
CA PRO A 39 3.15 4.81 -6.67
C PRO A 39 4.27 4.03 -5.99
N MET A 40 3.98 2.78 -5.58
CA MET A 40 5.00 1.90 -5.01
C MET A 40 6.01 1.44 -6.08
N PHE A 41 5.55 1.36 -7.33
CA PHE A 41 6.39 1.01 -8.48
C PHE A 41 6.38 2.20 -9.45
N PRO A 42 7.55 2.80 -9.77
CA PRO A 42 7.62 3.89 -10.73
C PRO A 42 6.95 3.54 -12.06
N GLY A 43 6.06 4.41 -12.54
CA GLY A 43 5.30 4.19 -13.77
C GLY A 43 4.09 3.26 -13.68
N SER A 44 3.76 2.74 -12.48
CA SER A 44 2.60 1.87 -12.26
C SER A 44 1.63 2.47 -11.24
N ASP A 45 0.35 2.55 -11.58
CA ASP A 45 -0.73 3.00 -10.68
C ASP A 45 -1.37 1.85 -9.91
N VAL A 46 -0.90 0.61 -10.09
CA VAL A 46 -1.58 -0.59 -9.55
C VAL A 46 -1.53 -0.63 -8.03
N VAL A 47 -0.42 -0.21 -7.43
CA VAL A 47 -0.27 -0.11 -5.98
C VAL A 47 0.27 1.27 -5.65
N GLN A 48 -0.47 2.00 -4.83
CA GLN A 48 -0.06 3.30 -4.33
C GLN A 48 -0.06 3.26 -2.80
N LEU A 49 1.02 3.72 -2.19
CA LEU A 49 1.09 3.95 -0.76
C LEU A 49 0.24 5.16 -0.39
N VAL A 50 -0.45 5.07 0.74
CA VAL A 50 -1.08 6.22 1.37
C VAL A 50 -0.13 6.69 2.46
N VAL A 51 0.51 7.83 2.22
CA VAL A 51 1.49 8.43 3.13
C VAL A 51 0.86 9.68 3.75
N ARG A 52 0.91 9.82 5.06
CA ARG A 52 0.51 11.02 5.80
C ARG A 52 1.71 11.52 6.60
N ASP A 53 2.14 12.75 6.35
CA ASP A 53 3.29 13.38 7.04
C ASP A 53 4.52 12.45 7.10
N GLN A 54 4.94 11.97 5.92
CA GLN A 54 6.04 10.99 5.71
C GLN A 54 5.85 9.61 6.36
N THR A 55 4.70 9.32 6.96
CA THR A 55 4.39 8.01 7.54
C THR A 55 3.43 7.24 6.63
N VAL A 56 3.79 6.02 6.24
CA VAL A 56 2.87 5.13 5.53
C VAL A 56 1.74 4.73 6.48
N ILE A 57 0.49 5.01 6.14
CA ILE A 57 -0.71 4.62 6.92
C ILE A 57 -1.53 3.52 6.23
N GLY A 58 -1.13 3.12 5.03
CA GLY A 58 -1.73 2.00 4.30
C GLY A 58 -1.35 2.04 2.82
N ARG A 59 -2.07 1.27 2.02
CA ARG A 59 -1.92 1.25 0.56
C ARG A 59 -3.27 1.07 -0.12
N VAL A 60 -3.40 1.62 -1.31
CA VAL A 60 -4.51 1.34 -2.21
C VAL A 60 -4.02 0.45 -3.35
N ARG A 61 -4.87 -0.46 -3.78
CA ARG A 61 -4.58 -1.38 -4.89
C ARG A 61 -5.68 -1.31 -5.92
N ARG A 62 -5.30 -1.12 -7.17
CA ARG A 62 -6.19 -1.29 -8.32
C ARG A 62 -6.38 -2.78 -8.60
N GLU A 63 -7.62 -3.24 -8.53
CA GLU A 63 -8.02 -4.57 -8.95
C GLU A 63 -8.56 -4.52 -10.38
N TYR A 64 -8.34 -5.62 -11.11
CA TYR A 64 -8.76 -5.76 -12.51
C TYR A 64 -8.35 -4.56 -13.38
N PRO A 65 -7.05 -4.22 -13.46
CA PRO A 65 -6.58 -2.98 -14.11
C PRO A 65 -7.01 -2.84 -15.57
N ARG A 66 -7.30 -3.96 -16.25
CA ARG A 66 -7.74 -4.02 -17.65
C ARG A 66 -9.26 -3.85 -17.85
N PHE A 67 -10.06 -3.78 -16.79
CA PHE A 67 -11.52 -3.69 -16.85
C PHE A 67 -12.02 -2.34 -16.33
N LEU A 68 -13.07 -1.82 -16.98
CA LEU A 68 -13.76 -0.60 -16.56
C LEU A 68 -15.14 -0.95 -15.93
N PRO A 69 -15.56 -0.25 -14.86
CA PRO A 69 -14.82 0.82 -14.17
C PRO A 69 -13.68 0.28 -13.30
N ALA A 70 -12.63 1.07 -13.12
CA ALA A 70 -11.51 0.73 -12.25
C ALA A 70 -12.00 0.48 -10.82
N ARG A 71 -11.55 -0.63 -10.22
CA ARG A 71 -11.89 -1.01 -8.86
C ARG A 71 -10.68 -0.82 -7.97
N TRP A 72 -10.84 -0.04 -6.93
CA TRP A 72 -9.78 0.25 -5.97
C TRP A 72 -10.12 -0.37 -4.63
N VAL A 73 -9.11 -0.94 -3.98
CA VAL A 73 -9.25 -1.56 -2.67
C VAL A 73 -8.30 -0.86 -1.72
N ALA A 74 -8.81 -0.50 -0.55
CA ALA A 74 -8.05 0.13 0.50
C ALA A 74 -7.53 -0.94 1.47
N ILE A 75 -6.23 -0.92 1.76
CA ILE A 75 -5.57 -1.85 2.68
C ILE A 75 -4.89 -0.99 3.76
N PRO A 76 -5.57 -0.72 4.88
CA PRO A 76 -4.98 0.05 5.98
C PRO A 76 -3.76 -0.67 6.55
N GLN A 77 -2.80 0.08 7.07
CA GLN A 77 -1.62 -0.50 7.71
C GLN A 77 -2.03 -1.29 8.97
N GLY A 78 -1.29 -2.36 9.26
CA GLY A 78 -1.55 -3.20 10.43
C GLY A 78 -2.77 -4.13 10.30
N THR A 79 -3.47 -4.15 9.15
CA THR A 79 -4.57 -5.09 8.89
C THR A 79 -4.39 -5.82 7.58
N HIS A 80 -4.80 -7.09 7.57
CA HIS A 80 -4.88 -7.91 6.35
C HIS A 80 -6.25 -7.82 5.67
N HIS A 81 -7.20 -7.08 6.24
CA HIS A 81 -8.57 -7.00 5.74
C HIS A 81 -8.73 -5.82 4.78
N PRO A 82 -8.84 -6.09 3.45
CA PRO A 82 -9.04 -5.03 2.48
C PRO A 82 -10.47 -4.47 2.58
N ARG A 83 -10.65 -3.19 2.24
CA ARG A 83 -11.94 -2.49 2.17
C ARG A 83 -12.23 -2.08 0.74
N GLY A 84 -13.50 -2.12 0.32
CA GLY A 84 -13.92 -1.71 -1.02
C GLY A 84 -14.87 -2.72 -1.68
N PRO A 85 -15.06 -2.63 -3.01
CA PRO A 85 -14.33 -1.78 -3.95
C PRO A 85 -14.75 -0.31 -3.94
N PHE A 86 -13.83 0.57 -4.30
CA PHE A 86 -14.00 2.01 -4.51
C PHE A 86 -13.79 2.37 -5.99
N ARG A 87 -14.35 3.51 -6.42
CA ARG A 87 -14.27 3.96 -7.82
C ARG A 87 -12.99 4.72 -8.16
N SER A 88 -12.24 5.18 -7.16
CA SER A 88 -11.01 5.94 -7.32
C SER A 88 -10.02 5.62 -6.21
N PRO A 89 -8.70 5.81 -6.43
CA PRO A 89 -7.70 5.62 -5.39
C PRO A 89 -7.87 6.61 -4.24
N GLU A 90 -8.32 7.83 -4.50
CA GLU A 90 -8.55 8.86 -3.48
C GLU A 90 -9.70 8.46 -2.55
N ALA A 91 -10.77 7.89 -3.09
CA ALA A 91 -11.87 7.37 -2.28
C ALA A 91 -11.41 6.23 -1.35
N ALA A 92 -10.55 5.35 -1.85
CA ALA A 92 -9.93 4.28 -1.06
C ALA A 92 -8.98 4.84 0.01
N ALA A 93 -8.16 5.83 -0.33
CA ALA A 93 -7.22 6.49 0.58
C ALA A 93 -7.94 7.21 1.72
N ASN A 94 -9.05 7.91 1.42
CA ASN A 94 -9.86 8.60 2.43
C ASN A 94 -10.39 7.65 3.51
N ILE A 95 -10.73 6.40 3.15
CA ILE A 95 -11.12 5.40 4.14
C ILE A 95 -9.94 4.99 5.02
N ILE A 96 -8.73 4.85 4.47
CA ILE A 96 -7.52 4.58 5.26
C ILE A 96 -7.25 5.70 6.25
N VAL A 97 -7.31 6.97 5.81
CA VAL A 97 -7.11 8.14 6.67
C VAL A 97 -8.10 8.14 7.83
N ARG A 98 -9.40 7.96 7.56
CA ARG A 98 -10.43 7.90 8.61
C ARG A 98 -10.20 6.77 9.61
N LEU A 99 -9.72 5.61 9.15
CA LEU A 99 -9.41 4.48 10.03
C LEU A 99 -8.17 4.76 10.88
N ALA A 100 -7.13 5.38 10.32
CA ALA A 100 -5.94 5.80 11.06
C ALA A 100 -6.30 6.83 12.13
N GLU A 101 -7.05 7.88 11.78
CA GLU A 101 -7.54 8.89 12.74
C GLU A 101 -8.38 8.28 13.87
N HIS A 102 -9.21 7.28 13.55
CA HIS A 102 -10.02 6.60 14.56
C HIS A 102 -9.17 5.73 15.51
N ALA A 103 -8.11 5.11 14.98
CA ALA A 103 -7.17 4.36 15.80
C ALA A 103 -6.38 5.27 16.75
N GLU A 104 -5.99 6.47 16.31
CA GLU A 104 -5.29 7.47 17.11
C GLU A 104 -6.15 8.05 18.25
N ARG A 105 -7.47 8.16 18.03
CA ARG A 105 -8.42 8.71 19.02
C ARG A 105 -8.81 7.74 20.11
N LYS A 106 -8.58 6.43 19.94
CA LYS A 106 -8.82 5.45 20.99
C LYS A 106 -7.56 5.31 21.82
N PRO A 107 -7.48 5.90 23.03
CA PRO A 107 -6.38 5.56 23.92
C PRO A 107 -6.53 4.08 24.27
N GLY A 108 -5.48 3.31 24.03
CA GLY A 108 -5.32 1.98 24.62
C GLY A 108 -5.15 2.07 26.13
#